data_AF-A0A2H0XAV0-F1
#
_entry.id   AF-A0A2H0XAV0-F1
#
_cell.length_a   1.000
_cell.length_b   1.000
_cell.length_c   1.000
_cell.angle_alpha   90.00
_cell.angle_beta   90.00
_cell.angle_gamma   90.00
#
_symmetry.space_group_name_H-M   'P 1'
#
loop_
_entity.id
_entity.type
_entity.pdbx_description
1 polymer ?
#
loop_
_entity_poly.entity_id
_entity_poly.type
_entity_poly.pdbx_seq_one_letter_code
_entity_poly.pdbx_strand_id
1 'polypeptide(L)'
;MFKDAQVRSIDRSSVQYPKLLTEIPDAPKTLYYLGDFKESLFKNTLAVVGSRAVTLYGEWVVNNLVKEVARQGITIVSGFMYGVDALAHKAALEVAGSTIAVMAGGVDQIFPNYQEQLYWDIVAKGLVVSEFYKEPELGNWMFAKRNRIVAGLSHATLVVEAAEKSGSLITACYTKEYGRQLLTVPAN
;
A
#
# COMPACT_ATOMS: atom_id res chain seq x y z
N MET A 1 -2.93 6.21 21.95
CA MET A 1 -2.90 7.69 21.97
C MET A 1 -3.13 8.32 20.58
N PHE A 2 -3.78 7.61 19.62
CA PHE A 2 -3.96 8.10 18.23
C PHE A 2 -5.43 8.24 17.80
N LYS A 3 -6.40 8.05 18.72
CA LYS A 3 -7.84 8.09 18.41
C LYS A 3 -8.37 9.47 18.00
N ASP A 4 -7.57 10.52 18.12
CA ASP A 4 -7.92 11.90 17.74
C ASP A 4 -7.33 12.34 16.39
N ALA A 5 -6.75 11.40 15.62
CA ALA A 5 -6.20 11.73 14.31
C ALA A 5 -7.34 12.16 13.36
N GLN A 6 -7.35 13.46 12.99
CA GLN A 6 -8.36 14.01 12.11
C GLN A 6 -8.12 13.53 10.67
N VAL A 7 -9.12 12.87 10.09
CA VAL A 7 -9.09 12.49 8.68
C VAL A 7 -9.07 13.75 7.81
N ARG A 8 -8.15 13.77 6.85
CA ARG A 8 -8.04 14.83 5.86
C ARG A 8 -8.28 14.24 4.47
N SER A 9 -8.51 15.12 3.50
CA SER A 9 -8.67 14.74 2.10
C SER A 9 -7.81 15.60 1.19
N ILE A 10 -7.53 15.07 0.00
CA ILE A 10 -6.89 15.79 -1.09
C ILE A 10 -7.61 15.48 -2.40
N ASP A 11 -8.02 16.51 -3.12
CA ASP A 11 -8.67 16.37 -4.42
C ASP A 11 -7.65 16.23 -5.55
N ARG A 12 -8.01 15.52 -6.61
CA ARG A 12 -7.19 15.28 -7.80
C ARG A 12 -6.74 16.56 -8.50
N SER A 13 -7.49 17.64 -8.35
CA SER A 13 -7.12 18.97 -8.87
C SER A 13 -6.04 19.68 -8.06
N SER A 14 -5.74 19.19 -6.85
CA SER A 14 -4.68 19.74 -6.01
C SER A 14 -3.30 19.49 -6.62
N VAL A 15 -2.44 20.50 -6.57
CA VAL A 15 -1.03 20.39 -6.99
C VAL A 15 -0.23 19.39 -6.14
N GLN A 16 -0.70 19.10 -4.93
CA GLN A 16 -0.10 18.15 -4.01
C GLN A 16 -0.59 16.71 -4.24
N TYR A 17 -1.57 16.50 -5.12
CA TYR A 17 -2.08 15.16 -5.38
C TYR A 17 -0.97 14.30 -6.01
N PRO A 18 -0.82 13.01 -5.64
CA PRO A 18 0.31 12.21 -6.10
C PRO A 18 0.35 12.10 -7.63
N LYS A 19 1.40 12.64 -8.26
CA LYS A 19 1.52 12.74 -9.72
C LYS A 19 1.35 11.38 -10.41
N LEU A 20 2.04 10.35 -9.93
CA LEU A 20 1.89 8.98 -10.46
C LEU A 20 0.44 8.48 -10.43
N LEU A 21 -0.33 8.85 -9.40
CA LEU A 21 -1.72 8.43 -9.30
C LEU A 21 -2.60 9.19 -10.29
N THR A 22 -2.24 10.41 -10.71
CA THR A 22 -2.99 11.15 -11.74
C THR A 22 -2.90 10.54 -13.14
N GLU A 23 -1.86 9.74 -13.38
CA GLU A 23 -1.54 9.12 -14.68
C GLU A 23 -2.37 7.86 -14.94
N ILE A 24 -2.98 7.26 -13.92
CA ILE A 24 -3.83 6.07 -14.13
C ILE A 24 -5.21 6.48 -14.67
N PRO A 25 -5.83 5.67 -15.56
CA PRO A 25 -7.09 6.02 -16.21
C PRO A 25 -8.24 6.31 -15.23
N ASP A 26 -8.29 5.59 -14.12
CA ASP A 26 -9.38 5.62 -13.14
C ASP A 26 -8.99 6.30 -11.82
N ALA A 27 -8.01 7.22 -11.84
CA ALA A 27 -7.50 7.92 -10.66
C ALA A 27 -8.63 8.47 -9.76
N PRO A 28 -8.61 8.19 -8.43
CA PRO A 28 -9.63 8.68 -7.50
C PRO A 28 -9.79 10.20 -7.57
N LYS A 29 -11.03 10.70 -7.58
CA LYS A 29 -11.28 12.16 -7.54
C LYS A 29 -10.79 12.80 -6.25
N THR A 30 -10.89 12.07 -5.14
CA THR A 30 -10.49 12.50 -3.80
C THR A 30 -9.79 11.33 -3.13
N LEU A 31 -8.74 11.63 -2.38
CA LEU A 31 -8.03 10.67 -1.54
C LEU A 31 -8.14 11.13 -0.09
N TYR A 32 -8.71 10.30 0.77
CA TYR A 32 -8.74 10.50 2.22
C TYR A 32 -7.51 9.90 2.85
N TYR A 33 -6.98 10.53 3.89
CA TYR A 33 -5.77 10.06 4.52
C TYR A 33 -5.67 10.37 6.01
N LEU A 34 -4.83 9.58 6.68
CA LEU A 34 -4.37 9.74 8.05
C LEU A 34 -2.85 9.61 8.10
N GLY A 35 -2.21 10.42 8.94
CA GLY A 35 -0.76 10.54 9.01
C GLY A 35 -0.25 11.82 8.34
N ASP A 36 1.04 11.85 8.06
CA ASP A 36 1.73 13.07 7.61
C ASP A 36 1.90 13.08 6.09
N PHE A 37 1.00 13.79 5.40
CA PHE A 37 1.00 13.86 3.94
C PHE A 37 2.17 14.73 3.44
N LYS A 38 3.26 14.06 3.05
CA LYS A 38 4.45 14.70 2.48
C LYS A 38 4.66 14.27 1.04
N GLU A 39 4.96 15.23 0.16
CA GLU A 39 5.32 14.95 -1.24
C GLU A 39 6.48 13.95 -1.36
N SER A 40 7.42 13.94 -0.40
CA SER A 40 8.55 13.02 -0.37
C SER A 40 8.14 11.54 -0.30
N LEU A 41 6.98 11.22 0.31
CA LEU A 41 6.46 9.84 0.38
C LEU A 41 6.11 9.28 -1.01
N PHE A 42 5.80 10.15 -1.96
CA PHE A 42 5.34 9.76 -3.29
C PHE A 42 6.45 9.83 -4.35
N LYS A 43 7.65 10.32 -3.98
CA LYS A 43 8.74 10.57 -4.93
C LYS A 43 9.34 9.27 -5.49
N ASN A 44 9.63 8.30 -4.62
CA ASN A 44 10.19 7.01 -4.99
C ASN A 44 9.41 5.93 -4.24
N THR A 45 8.60 5.17 -4.97
CA THR A 45 7.61 4.26 -4.39
C THR A 45 7.71 2.87 -5.01
N LEU A 46 7.71 1.85 -4.16
CA LEU A 46 7.65 0.44 -4.55
C LEU A 46 6.40 -0.19 -3.94
N ALA A 47 5.51 -0.70 -4.79
CA ALA A 47 4.44 -1.56 -4.33
C ALA A 47 5.01 -2.92 -3.94
N VAL A 48 4.69 -3.41 -2.75
CA VAL A 48 5.04 -4.77 -2.32
C VAL A 48 3.76 -5.51 -2.03
N VAL A 49 3.49 -6.56 -2.81
CA VAL A 49 2.25 -7.34 -2.72
C VAL A 49 2.56 -8.83 -2.77
N GLY A 50 1.65 -9.64 -2.23
CA GLY A 50 1.80 -11.08 -2.36
C GLY A 50 0.79 -11.89 -1.59
N SER A 51 1.18 -13.12 -1.23
CA SER A 51 0.33 -14.10 -0.59
C SER A 51 -0.10 -13.65 0.80
N ARG A 52 -1.34 -14.00 1.11
CA ARG A 52 -1.94 -13.91 2.45
C ARG A 52 -1.44 -15.03 3.37
N ALA A 53 -1.07 -16.18 2.80
CA ALA A 53 -0.40 -17.29 3.47
C ALA A 53 1.05 -17.32 2.97
N VAL A 54 1.89 -16.52 3.60
CA VAL A 54 3.30 -16.33 3.21
C VAL A 54 4.13 -17.52 3.69
N THR A 55 5.07 -17.98 2.87
CA THR A 55 6.02 -19.03 3.29
C THR A 55 7.19 -18.45 4.07
N LEU A 56 7.98 -19.30 4.74
CA LEU A 56 9.23 -18.87 5.39
C LEU A 56 10.21 -18.20 4.41
N TYR A 57 10.22 -18.64 3.14
CA TYR A 57 11.04 -18.01 2.11
C TYR A 57 10.50 -16.61 1.77
N GLY A 58 9.19 -16.47 1.56
CA GLY A 58 8.56 -15.16 1.35
C GLY A 58 8.80 -14.19 2.51
N GLU A 59 8.70 -14.66 3.75
CA GLU A 59 9.03 -13.87 4.95
C GLU A 59 10.49 -13.43 4.97
N TRP A 60 11.42 -14.34 4.64
CA TRP A 60 12.84 -14.03 4.54
C TRP A 60 13.10 -12.98 3.46
N VAL A 61 12.47 -13.11 2.29
CA VAL A 61 12.63 -12.14 1.21
C VAL A 61 12.12 -10.76 1.62
N VAL A 62 10.94 -10.65 2.23
CA VAL A 62 10.43 -9.37 2.74
C VAL A 62 11.40 -8.79 3.77
N ASN A 63 11.85 -9.59 4.73
CA ASN A 63 12.74 -9.11 5.78
C ASN A 63 14.11 -8.65 5.29
N ASN A 64 14.63 -9.18 4.18
CA ASN A 64 15.94 -8.79 3.67
C ASN A 64 15.84 -7.74 2.57
N LEU A 65 15.02 -7.98 1.55
CA LEU A 65 14.91 -7.11 0.39
C LEU A 65 14.12 -5.83 0.70
N VAL A 66 12.94 -5.95 1.31
CA VAL A 66 12.07 -4.78 1.55
C VAL A 66 12.67 -3.85 2.60
N LYS A 67 13.33 -4.40 3.62
CA LYS A 67 14.10 -3.59 4.58
C LYS A 67 15.21 -2.81 3.90
N GLU A 68 15.97 -3.44 3.02
CA GLU A 68 17.06 -2.76 2.35
C GLU A 68 16.55 -1.67 1.40
N VAL A 69 15.51 -1.96 0.62
CA VAL A 69 14.83 -0.97 -0.23
C VAL A 69 14.35 0.22 0.60
N ALA A 70 13.70 -0.03 1.74
CA ALA A 70 13.20 1.04 2.62
C ALA A 70 14.34 1.88 3.24
N ARG A 71 15.49 1.26 3.59
CA ARG A 71 16.68 1.99 4.07
C ARG A 71 17.23 2.99 3.05
N GLN A 72 17.11 2.68 1.76
CA GLN A 72 17.52 3.57 0.68
C GLN A 72 16.54 4.73 0.45
N GLY A 73 15.52 4.90 1.31
CA GLY A 73 14.55 5.98 1.23
C GLY A 73 13.42 5.74 0.21
N ILE A 74 13.26 4.51 -0.28
CA ILE A 74 12.13 4.13 -1.12
C ILE A 74 10.91 3.85 -0.23
N THR A 75 9.80 4.52 -0.52
CA THR A 75 8.55 4.35 0.24
C THR A 75 7.85 3.06 -0.19
N ILE A 76 7.54 2.22 0.79
CA ILE A 76 6.85 0.95 0.55
C ILE A 76 5.34 1.20 0.49
N VAL A 77 4.69 0.87 -0.62
CA VAL A 77 3.24 0.97 -0.79
C VAL A 77 2.64 -0.42 -0.70
N SER A 78 1.61 -0.63 0.11
CA SER A 78 0.93 -1.91 0.17
C SER A 78 -0.53 -1.79 0.63
N GLY A 79 -1.23 -2.91 0.62
CA GLY A 79 -2.67 -3.01 0.75
C GLY A 79 -3.19 -3.31 2.16
N PHE A 80 -2.41 -3.08 3.22
CA PHE A 80 -2.87 -3.27 4.60
C PHE A 80 -3.70 -4.54 4.81
N MET A 81 -3.16 -5.68 4.38
CA MET A 81 -3.75 -7.01 4.59
C MET A 81 -2.78 -7.88 5.37
N TYR A 82 -3.22 -9.02 5.90
CA TYR A 82 -2.29 -10.01 6.45
C TYR A 82 -1.44 -10.67 5.35
N GLY A 83 -0.36 -11.32 5.78
CA GLY A 83 0.65 -11.90 4.88
C GLY A 83 1.66 -10.86 4.43
N VAL A 84 2.00 -10.87 3.14
CA VAL A 84 3.05 -10.03 2.56
C VAL A 84 2.82 -8.53 2.82
N ASP A 85 1.58 -8.05 2.71
CA ASP A 85 1.27 -6.63 2.92
C ASP A 85 1.65 -6.14 4.33
N ALA A 86 1.23 -6.87 5.37
CA ALA A 86 1.59 -6.57 6.76
C ALA A 86 3.10 -6.66 7.01
N LEU A 87 3.77 -7.67 6.44
CA LEU A 87 5.21 -7.83 6.56
C LEU A 87 5.97 -6.70 5.88
N ALA A 88 5.52 -6.24 4.72
CA ALA A 88 6.15 -5.15 3.98
C ALA A 88 6.08 -3.83 4.76
N HIS A 89 4.91 -3.51 5.33
CA HIS A 89 4.74 -2.34 6.20
C HIS A 89 5.65 -2.43 7.44
N LYS A 90 5.67 -3.57 8.12
CA LYS A 90 6.54 -3.79 9.29
C LYS A 90 8.02 -3.66 8.94
N ALA A 91 8.46 -4.29 7.87
CA ALA A 91 9.84 -4.22 7.38
C ALA A 91 10.28 -2.78 7.13
N ALA A 92 9.43 -1.96 6.49
CA ALA A 92 9.72 -0.55 6.27
C ALA A 92 9.85 0.23 7.59
N LEU A 93 8.90 0.03 8.53
CA LEU A 93 8.89 0.73 9.82
C LEU A 93 10.06 0.33 10.73
N GLU A 94 10.49 -0.93 10.70
CA GLU A 94 11.59 -1.46 11.51
C GLU A 94 12.93 -0.80 11.19
N VAL A 95 13.12 -0.32 9.95
CA VAL A 95 14.33 0.40 9.52
C VAL A 95 14.15 1.91 9.51
N ALA A 96 13.10 2.42 10.15
CA ALA A 96 12.70 3.83 10.11
C ALA A 96 12.50 4.38 8.68
N GLY A 97 12.15 3.51 7.74
CA GLY A 97 11.74 3.88 6.40
C GLY A 97 10.28 4.36 6.36
N SER A 98 9.84 4.76 5.18
CA SER A 98 8.48 5.25 4.94
C SER A 98 7.58 4.18 4.34
N THR A 99 6.29 4.21 4.67
CA THR A 99 5.31 3.30 4.07
C THR A 99 3.93 3.96 3.91
N ILE A 100 3.21 3.56 2.86
CA ILE A 100 1.85 3.99 2.55
C ILE A 100 0.93 2.76 2.53
N ALA A 101 0.00 2.70 3.47
CA ALA A 101 -1.09 1.73 3.47
C ALA A 101 -2.28 2.26 2.68
N VAL A 102 -2.68 1.55 1.63
CA VAL A 102 -3.87 1.88 0.84
C VAL A 102 -5.02 1.01 1.34
N MET A 103 -6.10 1.58 1.84
CA MET A 103 -7.22 0.84 2.44
C MET A 103 -8.28 0.44 1.40
N ALA A 104 -8.95 -0.69 1.62
CA ALA A 104 -10.04 -1.13 0.75
C ALA A 104 -11.37 -0.40 1.02
N GLY A 105 -11.70 -0.17 2.29
CA GLY A 105 -12.87 0.60 2.74
C GLY A 105 -12.48 2.00 3.23
N GLY A 106 -13.27 2.55 4.15
CA GLY A 106 -12.99 3.86 4.75
C GLY A 106 -11.60 3.93 5.38
N VAL A 107 -10.96 5.11 5.32
CA VAL A 107 -9.67 5.30 6.01
C VAL A 107 -9.82 5.09 7.51
N ASP A 108 -11.00 5.31 8.10
CA ASP A 108 -11.31 5.08 9.51
C ASP A 108 -11.68 3.62 9.85
N GLN A 109 -11.77 2.75 8.83
CA GLN A 109 -12.18 1.36 8.99
C GLN A 109 -10.95 0.44 9.01
N ILE A 110 -10.45 0.14 10.21
CA ILE A 110 -9.31 -0.75 10.41
C ILE A 110 -9.73 -2.20 10.15
N PHE A 111 -9.34 -2.73 8.99
CA PHE A 111 -9.51 -4.15 8.65
C PHE A 111 -8.22 -4.70 8.02
N PRO A 112 -7.72 -5.86 8.50
CA PRO A 112 -8.25 -6.64 9.62
C PRO A 112 -7.99 -5.97 10.98
N ASN A 113 -8.99 -6.02 11.88
CA ASN A 113 -9.01 -5.26 13.15
C ASN A 113 -7.88 -5.64 14.13
N TYR A 114 -7.42 -6.89 14.13
CA TYR A 114 -6.30 -7.32 14.98
C TYR A 114 -4.95 -6.67 14.61
N GLN A 115 -4.88 -5.96 13.47
CA GLN A 115 -3.71 -5.18 13.08
C GLN A 115 -3.80 -3.70 13.47
N GLU A 116 -4.68 -3.34 14.42
CA GLU A 116 -4.83 -1.95 14.90
C GLU A 116 -3.50 -1.31 15.32
N GLN A 117 -2.61 -2.05 15.98
CA GLN A 117 -1.30 -1.52 16.35
C GLN A 117 -0.47 -1.13 15.10
N LEU A 118 -0.39 -2.02 14.11
CA LEU A 118 0.33 -1.73 12.86
C LEU A 118 -0.29 -0.53 12.12
N TYR A 119 -1.62 -0.44 12.09
CA TYR A 119 -2.33 0.69 11.51
C TYR A 119 -1.84 2.02 12.12
N TRP A 120 -1.84 2.11 13.45
CA TRP A 120 -1.43 3.33 14.14
C TRP A 120 0.06 3.60 14.05
N ASP A 121 0.90 2.56 13.97
CA ASP A 121 2.33 2.73 13.70
C ASP A 121 2.57 3.33 12.29
N ILE A 122 1.79 2.93 11.30
CA ILE A 122 1.80 3.52 9.94
C ILE A 122 1.31 4.95 9.99
N VAL A 123 0.20 5.26 10.68
CA VAL A 123 -0.29 6.65 10.82
C VAL A 123 0.77 7.55 11.45
N ALA A 124 1.51 7.05 12.44
CA ALA A 124 2.52 7.84 13.15
C ALA A 124 3.79 8.13 12.32
N LYS A 125 4.17 7.23 11.40
CA LYS A 125 5.49 7.29 10.70
C LYS A 125 5.39 7.28 9.18
N GLY A 126 4.21 7.10 8.64
CA GLY A 126 3.92 7.00 7.22
C GLY A 126 2.55 7.60 6.91
N LEU A 127 1.80 6.91 6.04
CA LEU A 127 0.50 7.39 5.59
C LEU A 127 -0.46 6.24 5.40
N VAL A 128 -1.69 6.41 5.87
CA VAL A 128 -2.83 5.57 5.49
C VAL A 128 -3.68 6.37 4.53
N VAL A 129 -4.06 5.80 3.39
CA VAL A 129 -4.88 6.45 2.37
C VAL A 129 -6.05 5.57 1.95
N SER A 130 -7.15 6.20 1.52
CA SER A 130 -8.29 5.52 0.93
C SER A 130 -9.02 6.41 -0.08
N GLU A 131 -9.72 5.80 -1.03
CA GLU A 131 -10.71 6.49 -1.86
C GLU A 131 -11.98 6.85 -1.06
N PHE A 132 -12.17 6.28 0.13
CA PHE A 132 -13.36 6.45 0.97
C PHE A 132 -13.00 7.06 2.32
N TYR A 133 -13.78 8.04 2.78
CA TYR A 133 -13.66 8.53 4.16
C TYR A 133 -14.19 7.47 5.13
N LYS A 134 -15.48 7.13 4.94
CA LYS A 134 -16.26 6.14 5.65
C LYS A 134 -16.93 5.24 4.64
N GLU A 135 -16.94 3.94 4.90
CA GLU A 135 -17.73 2.98 4.14
C GLU A 135 -18.47 2.07 5.13
N PRO A 136 -19.79 1.88 5.00
CA PRO A 136 -20.56 1.03 5.91
C PRO A 136 -20.17 -0.45 5.83
N GLU A 137 -19.80 -0.97 4.65
CA GLU A 137 -19.52 -2.40 4.45
C GLU A 137 -18.31 -2.65 3.54
N LEU A 138 -17.47 -3.62 3.92
CA LEU A 138 -16.34 -4.06 3.11
C LEU A 138 -16.77 -5.17 2.14
N GLY A 139 -17.08 -4.78 0.91
CA GLY A 139 -17.31 -5.74 -0.17
C GLY A 139 -16.00 -6.38 -0.69
N ASN A 140 -16.03 -7.66 -1.05
CA ASN A 140 -14.86 -8.35 -1.63
C ASN A 140 -14.28 -7.63 -2.87
N TRP A 141 -15.14 -7.01 -3.68
CA TRP A 141 -14.74 -6.23 -4.85
C TRP A 141 -13.91 -4.99 -4.50
N MET A 142 -14.05 -4.44 -3.28
CA MET A 142 -13.31 -3.26 -2.85
C MET A 142 -11.82 -3.54 -2.71
N PHE A 143 -11.43 -4.75 -2.30
CA PHE A 143 -10.01 -5.16 -2.23
C PHE A 143 -9.40 -5.19 -3.64
N ALA A 144 -10.12 -5.72 -4.63
CA ALA A 144 -9.67 -5.72 -6.01
C ALA A 144 -9.63 -4.30 -6.61
N LYS A 145 -10.64 -3.47 -6.34
CA LYS A 145 -10.68 -2.07 -6.76
C LYS A 145 -9.51 -1.29 -6.17
N ARG A 146 -9.22 -1.44 -4.88
CA ARG A 146 -8.13 -0.74 -4.20
C ARG A 146 -6.77 -0.98 -4.84
N ASN A 147 -6.51 -2.20 -5.33
CA ASN A 147 -5.20 -2.58 -5.86
C ASN A 147 -4.71 -1.69 -7.02
N ARG A 148 -5.63 -1.08 -7.76
CA ARG A 148 -5.31 -0.09 -8.79
C ARG A 148 -4.60 1.15 -8.21
N ILE A 149 -4.93 1.55 -6.98
CA ILE A 149 -4.32 2.69 -6.27
C ILE A 149 -2.95 2.27 -5.73
N VAL A 150 -2.78 1.02 -5.26
CA VAL A 150 -1.46 0.49 -4.86
C VAL A 150 -0.50 0.51 -6.05
N ALA A 151 -0.93 -0.05 -7.19
CA ALA A 151 -0.17 0.01 -8.42
C ALA A 151 0.04 1.46 -8.86
N GLY A 152 -1.01 2.28 -8.83
CA GLY A 152 -1.08 3.67 -9.26
C GLY A 152 -0.24 4.66 -8.45
N LEU A 153 0.07 4.36 -7.20
CA LEU A 153 0.99 5.15 -6.38
C LEU A 153 2.46 4.73 -6.54
N SER A 154 2.75 3.65 -7.29
CA SER A 154 4.05 2.98 -7.28
C SER A 154 4.77 3.04 -8.62
N HIS A 155 6.07 3.27 -8.63
CA HIS A 155 6.86 3.24 -9.88
C HIS A 155 7.11 1.82 -10.37
N ALA A 156 7.20 0.88 -9.42
CA ALA A 156 7.34 -0.54 -9.67
C ALA A 156 6.49 -1.33 -8.67
N THR A 157 6.20 -2.58 -9.01
CA THR A 157 5.53 -3.54 -8.11
C THR A 157 6.38 -4.79 -7.97
N LEU A 158 6.73 -5.14 -6.73
CA LEU A 158 7.35 -6.40 -6.36
C LEU A 158 6.27 -7.37 -5.89
N VAL A 159 6.11 -8.47 -6.64
CA VAL A 159 5.30 -9.61 -6.24
C VAL A 159 6.18 -10.62 -5.52
N VAL A 160 5.97 -10.79 -4.22
CA VAL A 160 6.79 -11.69 -3.38
C VAL A 160 6.37 -13.14 -3.55
N GLU A 161 5.08 -13.42 -3.38
CA GLU A 161 4.49 -14.75 -3.58
C GLU A 161 3.08 -14.58 -4.11
N ALA A 162 2.64 -15.45 -5.02
CA ALA A 162 1.31 -15.37 -5.59
C ALA A 162 0.85 -16.77 -6.00
N ALA A 163 -0.30 -17.22 -5.46
CA ALA A 163 -1.00 -18.38 -5.99
C ALA A 163 -1.71 -18.02 -7.29
N GLU A 164 -2.05 -19.04 -8.09
CA GLU A 164 -2.94 -18.87 -9.23
C GLU A 164 -4.26 -18.22 -8.78
N LYS A 165 -4.70 -17.18 -9.51
CA LYS A 165 -5.88 -16.35 -9.19
C LYS A 165 -5.80 -15.54 -7.89
N SER A 166 -4.60 -15.26 -7.36
CA SER A 166 -4.45 -14.40 -6.18
C SER A 166 -4.68 -12.91 -6.48
N GLY A 167 -5.13 -12.17 -5.47
CA GLY A 167 -5.35 -10.73 -5.58
C GLY A 167 -4.09 -9.91 -5.90
N SER A 168 -2.89 -10.43 -5.60
CA SER A 168 -1.62 -9.80 -5.98
C SER A 168 -1.39 -9.81 -7.49
N LEU A 169 -1.93 -10.80 -8.22
CA LEU A 169 -1.89 -10.83 -9.69
C LEU A 169 -2.73 -9.69 -10.30
N ILE A 170 -3.80 -9.25 -9.63
CA ILE A 170 -4.59 -8.09 -10.07
C ILE A 170 -3.71 -6.83 -10.04
N THR A 171 -2.96 -6.62 -8.95
CA THR A 171 -2.01 -5.49 -8.86
C THR A 171 -0.92 -5.60 -9.94
N ALA A 172 -0.44 -6.81 -10.23
CA ALA A 172 0.54 -7.06 -11.29
C ALA A 172 0.00 -6.70 -12.68
N CYS A 173 -1.27 -7.04 -12.97
CA CYS A 173 -1.96 -6.64 -14.20
C CYS A 173 -2.04 -5.11 -14.31
N TYR A 174 -2.55 -4.41 -13.29
CA TYR A 174 -2.59 -2.94 -13.28
C TYR A 174 -1.20 -2.33 -13.48
N THR A 175 -0.17 -2.89 -12.85
CA THR A 175 1.22 -2.41 -13.01
C THR A 175 1.65 -2.47 -14.48
N LYS A 176 1.38 -3.58 -15.17
CA LYS A 176 1.67 -3.71 -16.60
C LYS A 176 0.84 -2.75 -17.46
N GLU A 177 -0.46 -2.64 -17.18
CA GLU A 177 -1.38 -1.75 -17.91
C GLU A 177 -0.96 -0.28 -17.78
N TYR A 178 -0.43 0.12 -16.62
CA TYR A 178 0.07 1.47 -16.38
C TYR A 178 1.50 1.69 -16.91
N GLY A 179 2.09 0.73 -17.61
CA GLY A 179 3.44 0.84 -18.17
C GLY A 179 4.55 0.89 -17.10
N ARG A 180 4.30 0.30 -15.92
CA ARG A 180 5.23 0.31 -14.78
C ARG A 180 6.03 -0.97 -14.69
N GLN A 181 7.15 -0.91 -13.96
CA GLN A 181 8.02 -2.07 -13.80
C GLN A 181 7.37 -3.12 -12.89
N LEU A 182 7.27 -4.36 -13.39
CA LEU A 182 6.81 -5.50 -12.61
C LEU A 182 8.00 -6.40 -12.27
N LEU A 183 8.21 -6.64 -10.99
CA LEU A 183 9.26 -7.46 -10.42
C LEU A 183 8.63 -8.66 -9.72
N THR A 184 9.28 -9.82 -9.81
CA THR A 184 8.82 -11.05 -9.15
C THR A 184 9.97 -11.70 -8.42
N VAL A 185 9.70 -12.19 -7.21
CA VAL A 185 10.63 -13.06 -6.50
C VAL A 185 10.52 -14.47 -7.12
N PRO A 186 11.65 -15.11 -7.48
CA PRO A 186 11.62 -16.48 -7.98
C PRO A 186 11.17 -17.45 -6.88
N ALA A 187 10.35 -18.43 -7.23
CA ALA A 187 9.93 -19.51 -6.36
C ALA A 187 10.15 -20.85 -7.08
N ASN A 188 10.33 -21.92 -6.29
CA ASN A 188 10.48 -23.30 -6.77
C ASN A 188 9.17 -24.08 -6.61
#